data_AF-A0AAV6X341-F1
#
_entry.id   AF-A0AAV6X341-F1
#
_cell.length_a   1.000
_cell.length_b   1.000
_cell.length_c   1.000
_cell.angle_alpha   90.00
_cell.angle_beta   90.00
_cell.angle_gamma   90.00
#
_symmetry.space_group_name_H-M   'P 1'
#
loop_
_entity.id
_entity.type
_entity.pdbx_description
1 polymer ?
#
loop_
_entity_poly.entity_id
_entity_poly.type
_entity_poly.pdbx_seq_one_letter_code
_entity_poly.pdbx_strand_id
1 'polypeptide(L)'
;MSIVAEALFIQVFSNGTVKRFAPETAPASPEYSHNSNLYRSKDVIIDPIKPITARIFLPDVSEPAGQLPVLVYFHGGGFCIGSTTWLGYHVFLGDLSATAKAIVLSVDYRLAPENKLPIAYEDCYTALEWLSSNAASSEPWLKQADLSRVFLSGDSAGGNIAHQLSLPDGSDRDFHGCNFEENETEMEWSVFPAVLVFVAGKDFLKERGVMYSEFLKRKGVKGVSLVEADGESHVYHVWNPESEATRLLQKQITGFIRGL
;
A
#
# COMPACT_ATOMS: atom_id res chain seq x y z
N MET A 1 16.57 6.48 31.68
CA MET A 1 15.95 6.37 30.34
C MET A 1 14.50 6.77 30.51
N SER A 2 14.06 7.87 29.87
CA SER A 2 12.68 8.37 29.95
C SER A 2 12.01 8.32 28.58
N ILE A 3 10.68 8.26 28.56
CA ILE A 3 9.89 8.39 27.32
C ILE A 3 9.85 9.86 26.92
N VAL A 4 10.15 10.16 25.65
CA VAL A 4 10.12 11.52 25.07
C VAL A 4 9.00 11.72 24.04
N ALA A 5 8.45 10.63 23.50
CA ALA A 5 7.23 10.64 22.69
C ALA A 5 6.52 9.29 22.83
N GLU A 6 5.19 9.29 22.82
CA GLU A 6 4.35 8.10 22.90
C GLU A 6 3.10 8.26 22.05
N ALA A 7 2.71 7.19 21.36
CA ALA A 7 1.43 7.03 20.71
C ALA A 7 0.97 5.57 20.85
N LEU A 8 -0.24 5.25 20.38
CA LEU A 8 -0.94 3.99 20.65
C LEU A 8 -0.09 2.70 20.49
N PHE A 9 0.86 2.67 19.55
CA PHE A 9 1.70 1.49 19.28
C PHE A 9 3.21 1.78 19.28
N ILE A 10 3.64 2.93 19.81
CA ILE A 10 5.06 3.32 19.79
C ILE A 10 5.44 4.16 20.99
N GLN A 11 6.61 3.85 21.57
CA GLN A 11 7.29 4.65 22.57
C GLN A 11 8.70 4.98 22.08
N VAL A 12 9.06 6.26 22.15
CA VAL A 12 10.40 6.77 21.83
C VAL A 12 11.07 7.20 23.13
N PHE A 13 12.28 6.70 23.38
CA PHE A 13 13.04 6.97 24.59
C PHE A 13 14.12 8.03 24.37
N SER A 14 14.51 8.71 25.46
CA SER A 14 15.48 9.82 25.46
C SER A 14 16.87 9.46 24.92
N ASN A 15 17.20 8.17 24.85
CA ASN A 15 18.46 7.65 24.31
C ASN A 15 18.35 7.24 22.83
N GLY A 16 17.23 7.52 22.17
CA GLY A 16 16.96 7.15 20.77
C GLY A 16 16.39 5.75 20.56
N THR A 17 16.28 4.92 21.60
CA THR A 17 15.61 3.61 21.50
C THR A 17 14.13 3.78 21.20
N VAL A 18 13.59 2.90 20.35
CA VAL A 18 12.16 2.87 20.00
C VAL A 18 11.59 1.51 20.37
N LYS A 19 10.46 1.50 21.07
CA LYS A 19 9.68 0.29 21.33
C LYS A 19 8.39 0.37 20.52
N ARG A 20 8.17 -0.63 19.65
CA ARG A 20 6.94 -0.78 18.87
C ARG A 20 6.11 -1.92 19.43
N PHE A 21 4.81 -1.69 19.55
CA PHE A 21 3.86 -2.71 19.93
C PHE A 21 3.18 -3.22 18.67
N ALA A 22 3.54 -4.42 18.23
CA ALA A 22 2.91 -5.04 17.07
C ALA A 22 1.58 -5.68 17.51
N PRO A 23 0.50 -5.53 16.70
CA PRO A 23 -0.64 -6.43 16.75
C PRO A 23 -0.22 -7.89 16.50
N GLU A 24 -1.21 -8.78 16.48
CA GLU A 24 -1.00 -10.15 16.02
C GLU A 24 -0.36 -10.19 14.63
N THR A 25 0.54 -11.17 14.42
CA THR A 25 1.26 -11.36 13.17
C THR A 25 0.96 -12.70 12.54
N ALA A 26 1.10 -12.78 11.22
CA ALA A 26 0.96 -13.99 10.44
C ALA A 26 2.27 -14.34 9.72
N PRO A 27 2.75 -15.59 9.79
CA PRO A 27 3.86 -16.04 8.99
C PRO A 27 3.46 -16.11 7.51
N ALA A 28 4.45 -16.03 6.62
CA ALA A 28 4.22 -16.35 5.22
C ALA A 28 3.92 -17.84 5.05
N SER A 29 3.08 -18.18 4.07
CA SER A 29 2.64 -19.56 3.80
C SER A 29 2.82 -19.89 2.31
N PRO A 30 3.98 -20.46 1.91
CA PRO A 30 4.27 -20.75 0.50
C PRO A 30 3.52 -21.98 -0.02
N GLU A 31 2.95 -22.77 0.87
CA GLU A 31 2.11 -23.93 0.58
C GLU A 31 0.65 -23.60 0.85
N TYR A 32 -0.25 -24.27 0.12
CA TYR A 32 -1.68 -24.16 0.40
C TYR A 32 -1.99 -24.84 1.73
N SER A 33 -2.69 -24.15 2.62
CA SER A 33 -3.21 -24.75 3.85
C SER A 33 -4.52 -25.47 3.56
N HIS A 34 -4.82 -26.54 4.32
CA HIS A 34 -6.08 -27.28 4.17
C HIS A 34 -7.36 -26.44 4.37
N ASN A 35 -7.26 -25.22 4.95
CA ASN A 35 -8.41 -24.40 5.34
C ASN A 35 -8.62 -23.14 4.46
N SER A 36 -7.65 -22.72 3.65
CA SER A 36 -7.85 -21.69 2.61
C SER A 36 -6.90 -21.93 1.43
N ASN A 37 -7.47 -22.37 0.30
CA ASN A 37 -6.74 -22.62 -0.95
C ASN A 37 -6.76 -21.39 -1.89
N LEU A 38 -6.95 -20.18 -1.36
CA LEU A 38 -7.23 -19.01 -2.20
C LEU A 38 -5.97 -18.25 -2.63
N TYR A 39 -4.92 -18.29 -1.82
CA TYR A 39 -3.65 -17.64 -2.10
C TYR A 39 -2.49 -18.33 -1.37
N ARG A 40 -1.26 -18.06 -1.82
CA ARG A 40 -0.01 -18.38 -1.14
C ARG A 40 0.75 -17.10 -0.85
N SER A 41 1.60 -17.10 0.18
CA SER A 41 2.44 -15.95 0.51
C SER A 41 3.89 -16.33 0.78
N LYS A 42 4.82 -15.44 0.42
CA LYS A 42 6.25 -15.60 0.74
C LYS A 42 6.95 -14.26 0.90
N ASP A 43 7.99 -14.25 1.71
CA ASP A 43 8.83 -13.08 1.93
C ASP A 43 10.02 -13.11 0.95
N VAL A 44 10.36 -11.94 0.41
CA VAL A 44 11.49 -11.72 -0.50
C VAL A 44 12.34 -10.55 -0.04
N ILE A 45 13.63 -10.60 -0.35
CA ILE A 45 14.57 -9.50 -0.11
C ILE A 45 14.58 -8.62 -1.35
N ILE A 46 14.29 -7.34 -1.17
CA ILE A 46 14.30 -6.33 -2.23
C ILE A 46 15.71 -5.77 -2.39
N ASP A 47 16.30 -5.36 -1.26
CA ASP A 47 17.67 -4.88 -1.17
C ASP A 47 18.32 -5.61 0.02
N PRO A 48 19.50 -6.23 -0.14
CA PRO A 48 20.20 -6.86 0.98
C PRO A 48 21.07 -5.89 1.78
N ILE A 49 21.37 -4.70 1.25
CA ILE A 49 22.19 -3.65 1.88
C ILE A 49 21.30 -2.73 2.70
N LYS A 50 20.20 -2.25 2.10
CA LYS A 50 19.11 -1.61 2.85
C LYS A 50 18.18 -2.75 3.29
N PRO A 51 17.79 -2.90 4.56
CA PRO A 51 16.94 -4.01 5.02
C PRO A 51 15.48 -3.86 4.53
N ILE A 52 15.27 -3.80 3.21
CA ILE A 52 13.98 -3.67 2.54
C ILE A 52 13.56 -5.07 2.13
N THR A 53 12.40 -5.49 2.61
CA THR A 53 11.79 -6.76 2.24
C THR A 53 10.40 -6.52 1.69
N ALA A 54 9.82 -7.55 1.11
CA ALA A 54 8.43 -7.52 0.71
C ALA A 54 7.80 -8.89 0.91
N ARG A 55 6.48 -8.92 1.07
CA ARG A 55 5.67 -10.13 1.02
C ARG A 55 4.92 -10.19 -0.29
N ILE A 56 5.11 -11.26 -1.04
CA ILE A 56 4.35 -11.57 -2.25
C ILE A 56 3.15 -12.41 -1.85
N PHE A 57 1.95 -12.02 -2.28
CA PHE A 57 0.76 -12.86 -2.29
C PHE A 57 0.45 -13.27 -3.72
N LEU A 58 0.27 -14.58 -3.92
CA LEU A 58 0.01 -15.20 -5.20
C LEU A 58 -1.36 -15.89 -5.14
N PRO A 59 -2.33 -15.50 -5.99
CA PRO A 59 -3.64 -16.12 -5.97
C PRO A 59 -3.58 -17.53 -6.54
N ASP A 60 -4.45 -18.42 -6.05
CA ASP A 60 -4.65 -19.71 -6.70
C ASP A 60 -5.46 -19.51 -7.99
N VAL A 61 -4.81 -19.74 -9.12
CA VAL A 61 -5.45 -19.68 -10.44
C VAL A 61 -5.37 -21.07 -11.04
N SER A 62 -6.51 -21.77 -11.03
CA SER A 62 -6.65 -23.14 -11.51
C SER A 62 -6.19 -23.32 -12.97
N GLU A 63 -6.24 -22.26 -13.77
CA GLU A 63 -5.64 -22.13 -15.10
C GLU A 63 -5.27 -20.65 -15.29
N PRO A 64 -3.99 -20.25 -15.44
CA PRO A 64 -3.66 -18.87 -15.75
C PRO A 64 -4.03 -18.57 -17.20
N ALA A 65 -5.22 -18.00 -17.41
CA ALA A 65 -5.65 -17.49 -18.73
C ALA A 65 -4.94 -16.18 -19.12
N GLY A 66 -3.63 -16.08 -18.85
CA GLY A 66 -2.80 -14.89 -19.08
C GLY A 66 -1.96 -14.47 -17.87
N GLN A 67 -1.13 -13.44 -18.07
CA GLN A 67 -0.36 -12.80 -17.01
C GLN A 67 -1.28 -12.01 -16.05
N LEU A 68 -0.95 -12.02 -14.77
CA LEU A 68 -1.70 -11.39 -13.68
C LEU A 68 -1.25 -9.94 -13.45
N PRO A 69 -2.16 -8.99 -13.21
CA PRO A 69 -1.76 -7.65 -12.82
C PRO A 69 -1.04 -7.67 -11.47
N VAL A 70 -0.22 -6.65 -11.21
CA VAL A 70 0.52 -6.51 -9.95
C VAL A 70 -0.01 -5.32 -9.17
N LEU A 71 -0.37 -5.54 -7.91
CA LEU A 71 -0.65 -4.50 -6.94
C LEU A 71 0.55 -4.36 -6.00
N VAL A 72 1.24 -3.23 -6.03
CA VAL A 72 2.26 -2.89 -5.04
C VAL A 72 1.58 -2.16 -3.89
N TYR A 73 1.66 -2.72 -2.69
CA TYR A 73 0.97 -2.22 -1.50
C TYR A 73 1.96 -1.67 -0.48
N PHE A 74 1.70 -0.45 0.01
CA PHE A 74 2.45 0.19 1.07
C PHE A 74 1.56 0.26 2.31
N HIS A 75 2.00 -0.32 3.42
CA HIS A 75 1.21 -0.35 4.65
C HIS A 75 1.10 1.04 5.30
N GLY A 76 0.04 1.30 6.04
CA GLY A 76 -0.09 2.48 6.89
C GLY A 76 0.72 2.42 8.18
N GLY A 77 0.43 3.32 9.12
CA GLY A 77 1.13 3.40 10.42
C GLY A 77 1.95 4.66 10.65
N GLY A 78 1.58 5.77 10.01
CA GLY A 78 2.21 7.08 10.25
C GLY A 78 3.72 7.09 10.00
N PHE A 79 4.21 6.25 9.09
CA PHE A 79 5.64 6.01 8.82
C PHE A 79 6.46 5.43 9.99
N CYS A 80 5.84 5.19 11.13
CA CYS A 80 6.54 4.84 12.38
C CYS A 80 6.29 3.40 12.83
N ILE A 81 5.18 2.80 12.40
CA ILE A 81 4.74 1.43 12.73
C ILE A 81 4.17 0.76 11.48
N GLY A 82 3.82 -0.51 11.61
CA GLY A 82 3.31 -1.35 10.52
C GLY A 82 4.34 -2.39 10.09
N SER A 83 3.85 -3.47 9.47
CA SER A 83 4.67 -4.46 8.81
C SER A 83 3.80 -5.34 7.90
N THR A 84 4.40 -5.87 6.85
CA THR A 84 3.82 -6.94 5.99
C THR A 84 3.39 -8.20 6.78
N THR A 85 3.89 -8.35 8.01
CA THR A 85 3.58 -9.47 8.89
C THR A 85 2.34 -9.27 9.75
N TRP A 86 1.80 -8.06 9.89
CA TRP A 86 0.61 -7.85 10.72
C TRP A 86 -0.57 -8.64 10.16
N LEU A 87 -1.28 -9.36 11.03
CA LEU A 87 -2.36 -10.29 10.64
C LEU A 87 -3.43 -9.58 9.80
N GLY A 88 -3.81 -8.36 10.20
CA GLY A 88 -4.76 -7.52 9.48
C GLY A 88 -4.38 -7.29 8.02
N TYR A 89 -3.14 -6.86 7.76
CA TYR A 89 -2.64 -6.69 6.40
C TYR A 89 -2.51 -8.03 5.68
N HIS A 90 -2.01 -9.07 6.35
CA HIS A 90 -1.83 -10.38 5.74
C HIS A 90 -3.15 -10.95 5.21
N VAL A 91 -4.20 -10.94 6.03
CA VAL A 91 -5.52 -11.46 5.64
C VAL A 91 -6.12 -10.58 4.54
N PHE A 92 -6.15 -9.27 4.74
CA PHE A 92 -6.71 -8.34 3.77
C PHE A 92 -6.07 -8.46 2.38
N LEU A 93 -4.73 -8.49 2.31
CA LEU A 93 -3.99 -8.53 1.05
C LEU A 93 -4.00 -9.91 0.39
N GLY A 94 -4.01 -10.99 1.19
CA GLY A 94 -4.19 -12.34 0.68
C GLY A 94 -5.55 -12.53 0.01
N ASP A 95 -6.62 -12.13 0.71
CA ASP A 95 -7.98 -12.16 0.16
C ASP A 95 -8.10 -11.26 -1.07
N LEU A 96 -7.53 -10.05 -1.03
CA LEU A 96 -7.52 -9.15 -2.18
C LEU A 96 -6.78 -9.75 -3.39
N SER A 97 -5.63 -10.41 -3.16
CA SER A 97 -4.91 -11.14 -4.21
C SER A 97 -5.80 -12.16 -4.89
N ALA A 98 -6.50 -12.98 -4.09
CA ALA A 98 -7.42 -14.00 -4.57
C ALA A 98 -8.62 -13.41 -5.34
N THR A 99 -9.31 -12.41 -4.79
CA THR A 99 -10.51 -11.83 -5.43
C THR A 99 -10.17 -11.04 -6.69
N ALA A 100 -9.07 -10.28 -6.66
CA ALA A 100 -8.62 -9.49 -7.79
C ALA A 100 -7.96 -10.36 -8.88
N LYS A 101 -7.58 -11.60 -8.55
CA LYS A 101 -6.69 -12.43 -9.37
C LYS A 101 -5.43 -11.63 -9.76
N ALA A 102 -4.81 -11.02 -8.76
CA ALA A 102 -3.65 -10.15 -8.90
C ALA A 102 -2.53 -10.64 -7.99
N ILE A 103 -1.29 -10.49 -8.43
CA ILE A 103 -0.14 -10.61 -7.54
C ILE A 103 -0.11 -9.37 -6.65
N VAL A 104 0.02 -9.54 -5.34
CA VAL A 104 0.21 -8.41 -4.43
C VAL A 104 1.65 -8.44 -3.91
N LEU A 105 2.39 -7.34 -4.10
CA LEU A 105 3.71 -7.12 -3.53
C LEU A 105 3.58 -6.10 -2.39
N SER A 106 3.51 -6.57 -1.15
CA SER A 106 3.44 -5.70 0.03
C SER A 106 4.85 -5.35 0.50
N VAL A 107 5.22 -4.07 0.51
CA VAL A 107 6.59 -3.63 0.84
C VAL A 107 6.74 -3.35 2.34
N ASP A 108 7.81 -3.86 2.94
CA ASP A 108 8.24 -3.61 4.33
C ASP A 108 9.37 -2.58 4.31
N TYR A 109 8.98 -1.29 4.30
CA TYR A 109 9.91 -0.16 4.20
C TYR A 109 10.44 0.28 5.58
N ARG A 110 11.58 0.98 5.61
CA ARG A 110 12.17 1.40 6.89
C ARG A 110 11.35 2.49 7.58
N LEU A 111 11.22 2.35 8.91
CA LEU A 111 10.36 3.18 9.73
C LEU A 111 11.11 4.33 10.43
N ALA A 112 10.39 5.43 10.61
CA ALA A 112 10.75 6.50 11.51
C ALA A 112 10.52 6.08 12.99
N PRO A 113 11.16 6.72 13.97
CA PRO A 113 12.10 7.86 13.84
C PRO A 113 13.55 7.49 13.44
N GLU A 114 13.92 6.21 13.42
CA GLU A 114 15.27 5.74 13.06
C GLU A 114 15.61 6.11 11.61
N ASN A 115 14.62 6.01 10.72
CA ASN A 115 14.72 6.36 9.32
C ASN A 115 13.62 7.36 8.97
N LYS A 116 13.91 8.65 9.15
CA LYS A 116 12.95 9.73 8.84
C LYS A 116 12.70 9.81 7.33
N LEU A 117 11.56 10.40 6.96
CA LEU A 117 11.31 10.79 5.57
C LEU A 117 12.49 11.64 5.04
N PRO A 118 12.94 11.44 3.80
CA PRO A 118 12.25 10.72 2.71
C PRO A 118 12.55 9.21 2.59
N ILE A 119 13.23 8.58 3.56
CA ILE A 119 13.72 7.19 3.42
C ILE A 119 12.62 6.19 3.05
N ALA A 120 11.41 6.31 3.61
CA ALA A 120 10.31 5.42 3.26
C ALA A 120 9.93 5.53 1.76
N TYR A 121 9.96 6.73 1.18
CA TYR A 121 9.71 6.92 -0.25
C TYR A 121 10.81 6.30 -1.09
N GLU A 122 12.07 6.51 -0.71
CA GLU A 122 13.23 5.92 -1.40
C GLU A 122 13.21 4.39 -1.36
N ASP A 123 12.80 3.80 -0.23
CA ASP A 123 12.71 2.35 -0.07
C ASP A 123 11.59 1.76 -0.94
N CYS A 124 10.43 2.42 -0.95
CA CYS A 124 9.30 2.00 -1.79
C CYS A 124 9.59 2.21 -3.28
N TYR A 125 10.31 3.26 -3.66
CA TYR A 125 10.81 3.43 -5.03
C TYR A 125 11.82 2.33 -5.39
N THR A 126 12.75 2.01 -4.49
CA THR A 126 13.70 0.88 -4.64
C THR A 126 12.95 -0.44 -4.89
N ALA A 127 11.80 -0.65 -4.25
CA ALA A 127 10.97 -1.83 -4.49
C ALA A 127 10.31 -1.85 -5.88
N LEU A 128 9.94 -0.69 -6.43
CA LEU A 128 9.45 -0.58 -7.82
C LEU A 128 10.57 -0.85 -8.84
N GLU A 129 11.76 -0.30 -8.60
CA GLU A 129 12.95 -0.61 -9.42
C GLU A 129 13.26 -2.10 -9.38
N TRP A 130 13.25 -2.70 -8.19
CA TRP A 130 13.43 -4.14 -8.02
C TRP A 130 12.40 -4.94 -8.80
N LEU A 131 11.12 -4.58 -8.75
CA LEU A 131 10.04 -5.26 -9.48
C LEU A 131 10.29 -5.27 -11.00
N SER A 132 10.90 -4.21 -11.54
CA SER A 132 11.28 -4.09 -12.95
C SER A 132 12.61 -4.77 -13.30
N SER A 133 13.37 -5.25 -12.32
CA SER A 133 14.73 -5.74 -12.50
C SER A 133 14.81 -7.21 -12.97
N ASN A 134 16.01 -7.61 -13.40
CA ASN A 134 16.31 -9.02 -13.69
C ASN A 134 16.14 -9.94 -12.46
N ALA A 135 16.34 -9.41 -11.25
CA ALA A 135 16.19 -10.18 -10.01
C ALA A 135 14.73 -10.58 -9.81
N ALA A 136 13.79 -9.64 -9.94
CA ALA A 136 12.36 -9.93 -9.93
C ALA A 136 11.94 -10.80 -11.13
N SER A 137 12.52 -10.60 -12.32
CA SER A 137 12.25 -11.46 -13.48
C SER A 137 12.65 -12.94 -13.26
N SER A 138 13.61 -13.18 -12.36
CA SER A 138 14.07 -14.53 -12.00
C SER A 138 13.23 -15.17 -10.88
N GLU A 139 12.46 -14.36 -10.14
CA GLU A 139 11.58 -14.81 -9.06
C GLU A 139 10.39 -15.61 -9.64
N PRO A 140 10.29 -16.94 -9.35
CA PRO A 140 9.27 -17.80 -9.96
C PRO A 140 7.82 -17.31 -9.88
N TRP A 141 7.43 -16.65 -8.79
CA TRP A 141 6.07 -16.17 -8.58
C TRP A 141 5.75 -14.92 -9.43
N LEU A 142 6.78 -14.17 -9.84
CA LEU A 142 6.63 -12.99 -10.69
C LEU A 142 6.72 -13.31 -12.19
N LYS A 143 7.04 -14.54 -12.59
CA LYS A 143 7.01 -14.95 -14.01
C LYS A 143 5.64 -14.82 -14.66
N GLN A 144 4.59 -14.94 -13.85
CA GLN A 144 3.20 -14.75 -14.29
C GLN A 144 2.71 -13.31 -14.11
N ALA A 145 3.57 -12.37 -13.73
CA ALA A 145 3.21 -10.96 -13.60
C ALA A 145 3.09 -10.27 -14.97
N ASP A 146 2.11 -9.39 -15.08
CA ASP A 146 1.91 -8.46 -16.17
C ASP A 146 2.38 -7.07 -15.74
N LEU A 147 3.64 -6.75 -16.03
CA LEU A 147 4.23 -5.46 -15.66
C LEU A 147 3.70 -4.28 -16.50
N SER A 148 2.85 -4.53 -17.51
CA SER A 148 2.08 -3.46 -18.17
C SER A 148 0.86 -3.01 -17.35
N ARG A 149 0.50 -3.77 -16.31
CA ARG A 149 -0.63 -3.51 -15.41
C ARG A 149 -0.18 -3.53 -13.95
N VAL A 150 0.60 -2.52 -13.59
CA VAL A 150 1.03 -2.27 -12.20
C VAL A 150 0.16 -1.20 -11.57
N PHE A 151 -0.33 -1.47 -10.36
CA PHE A 151 -1.14 -0.58 -9.56
C PHE A 151 -0.42 -0.27 -8.25
N LEU A 152 -0.39 0.99 -7.85
CA LEU A 152 0.11 1.41 -6.55
C LEU A 152 -1.06 1.62 -5.59
N SER A 153 -0.93 1.11 -4.38
CA SER A 153 -1.95 1.26 -3.35
C SER A 153 -1.33 1.31 -1.96
N GLY A 154 -2.08 1.83 -1.02
CA GLY A 154 -1.70 1.88 0.38
C GLY A 154 -2.77 2.58 1.19
N ASP A 155 -2.71 2.39 2.50
CA ASP A 155 -3.61 3.02 3.45
C ASP A 155 -2.87 4.04 4.31
N SER A 156 -3.55 5.10 4.77
CA SER A 156 -2.96 6.07 5.69
C SER A 156 -1.63 6.62 5.14
N ALA A 157 -0.53 6.50 5.89
CA ALA A 157 0.83 6.84 5.44
C ALA A 157 1.25 6.11 4.15
N GLY A 158 0.84 4.86 3.95
CA GLY A 158 1.10 4.11 2.72
C GLY A 158 0.35 4.66 1.50
N GLY A 159 -0.85 5.22 1.70
CA GLY A 159 -1.57 5.94 0.66
C GLY A 159 -0.86 7.22 0.25
N ASN A 160 -0.21 7.90 1.20
CA ASN A 160 0.68 9.01 0.91
C ASN A 160 1.92 8.57 0.11
N ILE A 161 2.55 7.43 0.45
CA ILE A 161 3.65 6.86 -0.35
C ILE A 161 3.19 6.58 -1.79
N ALA A 162 2.04 5.92 -1.98
CA ALA A 162 1.50 5.62 -3.31
C ALA A 162 1.28 6.90 -4.14
N HIS A 163 0.76 7.96 -3.51
CA HIS A 163 0.62 9.26 -4.15
C HIS A 163 1.99 9.85 -4.54
N GLN A 164 2.93 9.93 -3.59
CA GLN A 164 4.25 10.51 -3.81
C GLN A 164 5.00 9.82 -4.95
N LEU A 165 4.95 8.49 -5.02
CA LEU A 165 5.60 7.73 -6.09
C LEU A 165 4.91 7.83 -7.45
N SER A 166 3.70 8.41 -7.50
CA SER A 166 2.98 8.69 -8.74
C SER A 166 3.24 10.11 -9.27
N LEU A 167 3.93 10.96 -8.49
CA LEU A 167 4.30 12.32 -8.88
C LEU A 167 5.60 12.33 -9.71
N PRO A 168 5.87 13.42 -10.46
CA PRO A 168 7.15 13.57 -11.17
C PRO A 168 8.36 13.54 -10.24
N ASP A 169 9.50 13.08 -10.77
CA ASP A 169 10.78 13.08 -10.07
C ASP A 169 11.12 14.48 -9.51
N GLY A 170 11.59 14.50 -8.26
CA GLY A 170 11.93 15.75 -7.56
C GLY A 170 10.75 16.44 -6.88
N SER A 171 9.53 15.89 -6.96
CA SER A 171 8.39 16.37 -6.16
C SER A 171 8.67 16.17 -4.67
N ASP A 172 8.28 17.14 -3.85
CA ASP A 172 8.39 17.08 -2.39
C ASP A 172 7.07 17.49 -1.71
N ARG A 173 7.11 17.83 -0.42
CA ARG A 173 5.91 18.26 0.34
C ARG A 173 5.35 19.59 -0.17
N ASP A 174 6.18 20.45 -0.71
CA ASP A 174 5.80 21.79 -1.16
C ASP A 174 5.24 21.72 -2.60
N PHE A 175 5.30 20.55 -3.24
CA PHE A 175 4.56 20.26 -4.47
C PHE A 175 3.05 20.41 -4.24
N HIS A 176 2.35 21.12 -5.14
CA HIS A 176 0.92 21.44 -4.97
C HIS A 176 -0.01 20.22 -4.99
N GLY A 177 0.45 19.10 -5.55
CA GLY A 177 -0.24 17.80 -5.43
C GLY A 177 -0.26 17.26 -4.00
N CYS A 178 0.69 17.69 -3.16
CA CYS A 178 0.83 17.35 -1.74
C CYS A 178 0.24 18.44 -0.82
N ASN A 179 0.13 19.69 -1.31
CA ASN A 179 -0.44 20.84 -0.62
C ASN A 179 -1.48 21.57 -1.49
N PHE A 180 -2.76 21.25 -1.29
CA PHE A 180 -3.87 21.73 -2.13
C PHE A 180 -4.15 23.25 -2.06
N GLU A 181 -3.44 23.98 -1.20
CA GLU A 181 -3.66 25.41 -0.91
C GLU A 181 -2.65 26.34 -1.60
N GLU A 182 -1.62 25.81 -2.28
CA GLU A 182 -0.55 26.60 -2.92
C GLU A 182 -0.64 26.71 -4.45
N ASN A 183 -0.05 27.79 -5.00
CA ASN A 183 -0.18 28.22 -6.40
C ASN A 183 0.65 27.38 -7.41
N GLU A 184 0.14 27.38 -8.64
CA GLU A 184 0.35 26.40 -9.71
C GLU A 184 1.77 26.26 -10.30
N THR A 185 2.18 25.02 -10.58
CA THR A 185 3.25 24.68 -11.55
C THR A 185 2.82 23.61 -12.56
N GLU A 186 3.61 23.57 -13.65
CA GLU A 186 3.43 22.96 -14.98
C GLU A 186 3.44 21.42 -15.03
N MET A 187 2.68 20.72 -14.18
CA MET A 187 2.40 19.31 -14.46
C MET A 187 1.17 19.19 -15.35
N GLU A 188 1.28 18.45 -16.45
CA GLU A 188 0.12 18.06 -17.24
C GLU A 188 -0.67 16.95 -16.53
N TRP A 189 -1.55 17.32 -15.60
CA TRP A 189 -2.36 16.37 -14.82
C TRP A 189 -3.22 15.43 -15.67
N SER A 190 -3.45 15.75 -16.94
CA SER A 190 -4.14 14.87 -17.89
C SER A 190 -3.45 13.50 -18.04
N VAL A 191 -2.13 13.42 -17.79
CA VAL A 191 -1.33 12.19 -17.86
C VAL A 191 -1.23 11.43 -16.53
N PHE A 192 -1.75 11.99 -15.44
CA PHE A 192 -1.77 11.32 -14.14
C PHE A 192 -2.64 10.05 -14.21
N PRO A 193 -2.24 8.94 -13.57
CA PRO A 193 -2.98 7.69 -13.65
C PRO A 193 -4.41 7.84 -13.10
N ALA A 194 -5.29 6.94 -13.51
CA ALA A 194 -6.61 6.81 -12.88
C ALA A 194 -6.44 6.57 -11.37
N VAL A 195 -7.34 7.11 -10.55
CA VAL A 195 -7.21 7.07 -9.09
C VAL A 195 -8.52 6.64 -8.46
N LEU A 196 -8.45 5.63 -7.60
CA LEU A 196 -9.54 5.26 -6.70
C LEU A 196 -9.18 5.70 -5.28
N VAL A 197 -9.92 6.67 -4.75
CA VAL A 197 -9.75 7.19 -3.39
C VAL A 197 -10.80 6.56 -2.48
N PHE A 198 -10.36 5.98 -1.37
CA PHE A 198 -11.24 5.49 -0.31
C PHE A 198 -11.16 6.36 0.93
N VAL A 199 -12.31 6.66 1.52
CA VAL A 199 -12.41 7.36 2.81
C VAL A 199 -13.33 6.58 3.74
N ALA A 200 -13.02 6.54 5.03
CA ALA A 200 -13.93 5.97 6.02
C ALA A 200 -14.75 7.09 6.68
N GLY A 201 -16.06 6.86 6.89
CA GLY A 201 -17.01 7.90 7.27
C GLY A 201 -16.69 8.58 8.61
N LYS A 202 -16.06 7.87 9.55
CA LYS A 202 -15.66 8.38 10.88
C LYS A 202 -14.17 8.76 10.96
N ASP A 203 -13.45 8.73 9.84
CA ASP A 203 -12.04 9.05 9.81
C ASP A 203 -11.79 10.56 9.91
N PHE A 204 -10.90 10.98 10.81
CA PHE A 204 -10.50 12.38 10.93
C PHE A 204 -9.75 12.89 9.68
N LEU A 205 -9.22 11.99 8.85
CA LEU A 205 -8.60 12.30 7.56
C LEU A 205 -9.58 12.28 6.39
N LYS A 206 -10.86 11.94 6.59
CA LYS A 206 -11.86 11.82 5.53
C LYS A 206 -11.84 13.02 4.58
N GLU A 207 -11.92 14.22 5.14
CA GLU A 207 -12.00 15.46 4.35
C GLU A 207 -10.77 15.64 3.45
N ARG A 208 -9.56 15.26 3.91
CA ARG A 208 -8.34 15.31 3.09
C ARG A 208 -8.44 14.39 1.87
N GLY A 209 -9.00 13.19 2.02
CA GLY A 209 -9.24 12.26 0.90
C GLY A 209 -10.28 12.80 -0.09
N VAL A 210 -11.37 13.40 0.41
CA VAL A 210 -12.38 14.05 -0.44
C VAL A 210 -11.76 15.20 -1.23
N MET A 211 -11.05 16.11 -0.56
CA MET A 211 -10.36 17.24 -1.19
C MET A 211 -9.38 16.79 -2.27
N TYR A 212 -8.62 15.73 -2.01
CA TYR A 212 -7.69 15.13 -2.97
C TYR A 212 -8.43 14.64 -4.23
N SER A 213 -9.52 13.88 -4.07
CA SER A 213 -10.32 13.40 -5.21
C SER A 213 -10.87 14.56 -6.04
N GLU A 214 -11.39 15.59 -5.38
CA GLU A 214 -11.88 16.78 -6.08
C GLU A 214 -10.77 17.55 -6.78
N PHE A 215 -9.60 17.68 -6.16
CA PHE A 215 -8.42 18.31 -6.75
C PHE A 215 -8.03 17.61 -8.06
N LEU A 216 -7.89 16.28 -8.05
CA LEU A 216 -7.55 15.50 -9.25
C LEU A 216 -8.61 15.68 -10.35
N LYS A 217 -9.89 15.67 -10.00
CA LYS A 217 -11.00 15.91 -10.95
C LYS A 217 -10.91 17.32 -11.54
N ARG A 218 -10.68 18.35 -10.73
CA ARG A 218 -10.52 19.75 -11.19
C ARG A 218 -9.32 19.91 -12.12
N LYS A 219 -8.25 19.16 -11.89
CA LYS A 219 -7.06 19.15 -12.74
C LYS A 219 -7.20 18.28 -14.01
N GLY A 220 -8.35 17.64 -14.22
CA GLY A 220 -8.66 16.92 -15.45
C GLY A 220 -8.12 15.48 -15.51
N VAL A 221 -7.71 14.92 -14.37
CA VAL A 221 -7.30 13.51 -14.29
C VAL A 221 -8.47 12.60 -14.67
N LYS A 222 -8.24 11.66 -15.59
CA LYS A 222 -9.27 10.73 -16.06
C LYS A 222 -9.42 9.55 -15.10
N GLY A 223 -10.66 9.10 -14.87
CA GLY A 223 -10.91 7.89 -14.07
C GLY A 223 -10.71 8.09 -12.56
N VAL A 224 -10.98 9.29 -12.04
CA VAL A 224 -10.96 9.55 -10.59
C VAL A 224 -12.28 9.16 -9.93
N SER A 225 -12.23 8.17 -9.04
CA SER A 225 -13.36 7.67 -8.26
C SER A 225 -13.13 7.94 -6.77
N LEU A 226 -14.21 8.23 -6.05
CA LEU A 226 -14.22 8.37 -4.60
C LEU A 226 -15.24 7.38 -4.04
N VAL A 227 -14.83 6.58 -3.07
CA VAL A 227 -15.70 5.65 -2.35
C VAL A 227 -15.61 5.95 -0.87
N GLU A 228 -16.78 6.15 -0.25
CA GLU A 228 -16.90 6.31 1.19
C GLU A 228 -17.43 5.01 1.82
N ALA A 229 -16.75 4.53 2.86
CA ALA A 229 -17.25 3.49 3.75
C ALA A 229 -17.94 4.15 4.94
N ASP A 230 -19.26 4.36 4.84
CA ASP A 230 -20.03 5.01 5.91
C ASP A 230 -19.96 4.23 7.22
N GLY A 231 -19.88 4.96 8.34
CA GLY A 231 -19.81 4.37 9.67
C GLY A 231 -18.48 3.70 10.05
N GLU A 232 -17.52 3.56 9.13
CA GLU A 232 -16.23 2.93 9.39
C GLU A 232 -15.17 3.91 9.90
N SER A 233 -14.24 3.39 10.70
CA SER A 233 -13.11 4.15 11.28
C SER A 233 -11.87 4.09 10.40
N HIS A 234 -10.87 4.93 10.71
CA HIS A 234 -9.56 4.90 10.05
C HIS A 234 -9.00 3.47 9.98
N VAL A 235 -8.58 3.05 8.78
CA VAL A 235 -7.97 1.73 8.47
C VAL A 235 -8.76 0.51 8.97
N TYR A 236 -10.10 0.60 8.99
CA TYR A 236 -10.99 -0.47 9.45
C TYR A 236 -10.70 -1.85 8.82
N HIS A 237 -10.19 -1.87 7.59
CA HIS A 237 -9.88 -3.11 6.86
C HIS A 237 -8.70 -3.88 7.45
N VAL A 238 -7.81 -3.20 8.17
CA VAL A 238 -6.69 -3.83 8.88
C VAL A 238 -7.16 -4.41 10.22
N TRP A 239 -8.08 -3.73 10.90
CA TRP A 239 -8.58 -4.18 12.20
C TRP A 239 -9.66 -5.25 12.10
N ASN A 240 -10.49 -5.18 11.05
CA ASN A 240 -11.60 -6.09 10.80
C ASN A 240 -11.53 -6.64 9.36
N PRO A 241 -10.48 -7.42 9.02
CA PRO A 241 -10.24 -7.86 7.64
C PRO A 241 -11.38 -8.73 7.09
N GLU A 242 -12.11 -9.43 7.96
CA GLU A 242 -13.25 -10.28 7.59
C GLU A 242 -14.62 -9.57 7.66
N SER A 243 -14.64 -8.24 7.83
CA SER A 243 -15.91 -7.50 7.87
C SER A 243 -16.57 -7.37 6.48
N GLU A 244 -17.87 -7.06 6.46
CA GLU A 244 -18.57 -6.78 5.21
C GLU A 244 -18.03 -5.52 4.52
N ALA A 245 -17.74 -4.47 5.28
CA ALA A 245 -17.13 -3.26 4.75
C ALA A 245 -15.79 -3.56 4.08
N THR A 246 -14.95 -4.42 4.67
CA THR A 246 -13.67 -4.83 4.07
C THR A 246 -13.86 -5.60 2.78
N ARG A 247 -14.84 -6.51 2.71
CA ARG A 247 -15.19 -7.21 1.47
C ARG A 247 -15.67 -6.25 0.38
N LEU A 248 -16.43 -5.23 0.74
CA LEU A 248 -16.85 -4.19 -0.20
C LEU A 248 -15.66 -3.37 -0.71
N LEU A 249 -14.72 -2.98 0.17
CA LEU A 249 -13.46 -2.35 -0.21
C LEU A 249 -12.68 -3.21 -1.21
N GLN A 250 -12.48 -4.50 -0.92
CA GLN A 250 -11.80 -5.44 -1.81
C GLN A 250 -12.50 -5.56 -3.17
N LYS A 251 -13.83 -5.58 -3.18
CA LYS A 251 -14.63 -5.63 -4.42
C LYS A 251 -14.42 -4.38 -5.27
N GLN A 252 -14.39 -3.20 -4.66
CA GLN A 252 -14.16 -1.93 -5.37
C GLN A 252 -12.73 -1.84 -5.92
N ILE A 253 -11.72 -2.22 -5.14
CA ILE A 253 -10.32 -2.31 -5.61
C ILE A 253 -10.21 -3.34 -6.76
N THR A 254 -10.87 -4.50 -6.62
CA THR A 254 -10.91 -5.53 -7.65
C THR A 254 -11.53 -5.01 -8.95
N GLY A 255 -12.63 -4.27 -8.87
CA GLY A 255 -13.27 -3.65 -10.04
C GLY A 255 -12.30 -2.71 -10.78
N PHE A 256 -11.61 -1.86 -10.02
CA PHE A 256 -10.62 -0.93 -10.55
C PHE A 256 -9.43 -1.63 -11.23
N ILE A 257 -8.83 -2.63 -10.58
CA ILE A 257 -7.71 -3.41 -11.13
C ILE A 257 -8.11 -4.12 -12.43
N ARG A 258 -9.36 -4.59 -12.50
CA ARG A 258 -9.86 -5.40 -13.63
C ARG A 258 -10.53 -4.58 -14.73
N GLY A 259 -10.73 -3.28 -14.53
CA GLY A 259 -11.45 -2.40 -15.45
C GLY A 259 -12.93 -2.76 -15.59
N LEU A 260 -13.56 -3.22 -14.50
CA LEU A 260 -14.97 -3.62 -14.43
C LEU A 260 -15.88 -2.48 -13.95
#